data_AF-A0A2G9SIU8-F1
#
_entry.id   AF-A0A2G9SIU8-F1
#
_cell.length_a   1.000
_cell.length_b   1.000
_cell.length_c   1.000
_cell.angle_alpha   90.00
_cell.angle_beta   90.00
_cell.angle_gamma   90.00
#
_symmetry.space_group_name_H-M   'P 1'
#
loop_
_entity.id
_entity.type
_entity.pdbx_description
1 polymer ?
#
loop_
_entity_poly.entity_id
_entity_poly.type
_entity_poly.pdbx_seq_one_letter_code
_entity_poly.pdbx_strand_id
1 'polypeptide(L)'
;MSDLRKSPFVVTLEINLILVALTAVGVLSRLWNLSYPQAVVFDEVYYGQFISMYMKGIFFLDDSGPPLGHMLLALGGYLSGFDGNFMWNRIGAGRMQGTIVQQ
;
A
#
# COMPACT_ATOMS: atom_id res chain seq x y z
N MET A 1 9.65 -27.17 -36.68
CA MET A 1 9.60 -27.53 -35.24
C MET A 1 10.86 -26.95 -34.61
N SER A 2 10.87 -25.65 -34.28
CA SER A 2 12.08 -24.93 -33.84
C SER A 2 12.13 -24.89 -32.32
N ASP A 3 13.10 -25.63 -31.77
CA ASP A 3 13.43 -25.77 -30.35
C ASP A 3 13.43 -24.43 -29.57
N LEU A 4 12.53 -24.33 -28.60
CA LEU A 4 12.49 -23.29 -27.57
C LEU A 4 13.54 -23.60 -26.50
N ARG A 5 14.78 -23.14 -26.72
CA ARG A 5 15.88 -23.24 -25.75
C ARG A 5 15.61 -22.31 -24.56
N LYS A 6 15.01 -22.87 -23.51
CA LYS A 6 14.86 -22.27 -22.18
C LYS A 6 16.26 -22.08 -21.56
N SER A 7 16.76 -20.85 -21.49
CA SER A 7 17.97 -20.56 -20.73
C SER A 7 17.68 -20.78 -19.24
N PRO A 8 18.50 -21.55 -18.50
CA PRO A 8 18.41 -21.55 -17.06
C PRO A 8 18.87 -20.16 -16.61
N PHE A 9 17.95 -19.40 -16.01
CA PHE A 9 18.28 -18.19 -15.29
C PHE A 9 19.11 -18.60 -14.07
N VAL A 10 20.43 -18.55 -14.20
CA VAL A 10 21.37 -18.86 -13.10
C VAL A 10 21.65 -17.56 -12.37
N VAL A 11 21.10 -17.42 -11.17
CA VAL A 11 21.36 -16.27 -10.30
C VAL A 11 22.52 -16.63 -9.37
N THR A 12 23.70 -16.11 -9.66
CA THR A 12 24.83 -16.14 -8.72
C THR A 12 24.66 -15.00 -7.71
N LEU A 13 24.23 -15.33 -6.50
CA LEU A 13 24.07 -14.37 -5.40
C LEU A 13 25.37 -14.29 -4.59
N GLU A 14 26.16 -13.23 -4.82
CA GLU A 14 27.23 -12.86 -3.89
C GLU A 14 26.64 -11.98 -2.78
N ILE A 15 26.51 -12.55 -1.59
CA ILE A 15 25.89 -11.85 -0.45
C ILE A 15 26.94 -10.94 0.18
N ASN A 16 26.93 -9.67 -0.23
CA ASN A 16 27.75 -8.65 0.42
C ASN A 16 27.09 -8.22 1.74
N LEU A 17 27.71 -8.59 2.86
CA LEU A 17 27.22 -8.27 4.21
C LEU A 17 27.02 -6.77 4.45
N ILE A 18 27.88 -5.91 3.86
CA ILE A 18 27.73 -4.45 3.94
C ILE A 18 26.45 -4.02 3.21
N LEU A 19 26.19 -4.56 2.01
CA LEU A 19 24.99 -4.22 1.25
C LEU A 19 23.71 -4.65 1.97
N VAL A 20 23.73 -5.85 2.58
CA VAL A 20 22.60 -6.35 3.38
C VAL A 20 22.37 -5.48 4.60
N ALA A 21 23.43 -5.14 5.34
CA ALA A 21 23.32 -4.26 6.50
C ALA A 21 22.81 -2.87 6.13
N LEU A 22 23.30 -2.28 5.04
CA LEU A 22 22.86 -0.98 4.54
C LEU A 22 21.39 -1.02 4.10
N THR A 23 20.98 -2.10 3.42
CA THR A 23 19.58 -2.30 3.03
C THR A 23 18.69 -2.45 4.26
N ALA A 24 19.12 -3.21 5.27
CA ALA A 24 18.37 -3.38 6.51
C ALA A 24 18.21 -2.05 7.26
N VAL A 25 19.29 -1.26 7.40
CA VAL A 25 19.23 0.07 8.01
C VAL A 25 18.35 1.02 7.19
N GLY A 26 18.40 0.95 5.86
CA GLY A 26 17.53 1.73 4.97
C GLY A 26 16.04 1.39 5.15
N VAL A 27 15.71 0.11 5.21
CA VAL A 27 14.33 -0.36 5.45
C VAL A 27 13.86 0.03 6.85
N LEU A 28 14.69 -0.21 7.88
CA LEU A 28 14.35 0.14 9.25
C LEU A 28 14.14 1.64 9.41
N SER A 29 15.05 2.48 8.91
CA SER A 29 14.90 3.93 9.00
C SER A 29 13.65 4.46 8.30
N ARG A 30 13.21 3.82 7.21
CA ARG A 30 12.00 4.22 6.49
C ARG A 30 10.71 3.70 7.14
N LEU A 31 10.75 2.57 7.85
CA LEU A 31 9.58 1.97 8.53
C LEU A 31 9.47 2.33 10.02
N TRP A 32 10.51 2.91 10.62
CA TRP A 32 10.64 3.12 12.07
C TRP A 32 9.47 3.90 12.70
N ASN A 33 8.76 4.72 11.93
CA ASN A 33 7.68 5.54 12.45
C ASN A 33 6.49 5.67 11.50
N LEU A 34 6.10 4.59 10.82
CA LEU A 34 4.99 4.63 9.87
C LEU A 34 3.63 4.93 10.53
N SER A 35 3.49 4.62 11.83
CA SER A 35 2.23 4.77 12.57
C SER A 35 1.98 6.18 13.13
N TYR A 36 2.95 7.08 13.03
CA TYR A 36 2.85 8.45 13.54
C TYR A 36 2.96 9.45 12.38
N PRO A 37 2.07 10.45 12.27
CA PRO A 37 0.94 10.77 13.15
C PRO A 37 -0.29 9.86 12.94
N GLN A 38 -1.11 9.68 13.98
CA GLN A 38 -2.35 8.89 13.91
C GLN A 38 -3.54 9.61 13.20
N ALA A 39 -3.23 10.59 12.37
CA ALA A 39 -4.18 11.40 11.64
C ALA A 39 -4.10 11.07 10.15
N VAL A 40 -5.25 11.11 9.46
CA VAL A 40 -5.29 10.90 8.01
C VAL A 40 -4.59 12.07 7.32
N VAL A 41 -3.47 11.77 6.63
CA VAL A 41 -2.66 12.75 5.88
C VAL A 41 -3.26 12.95 4.48
N PHE A 42 -2.95 14.09 3.84
CA PHE A 42 -3.52 14.56 2.57
C PHE A 42 -3.73 13.46 1.51
N ASP A 43 -2.69 12.66 1.22
CA ASP A 43 -2.78 11.61 0.19
C ASP A 43 -3.57 10.37 0.67
N GLU A 44 -3.61 10.09 1.98
CA GLU A 44 -4.34 8.93 2.53
C GLU A 44 -5.85 9.06 2.33
N VAL A 45 -6.40 10.29 2.29
CA VAL A 45 -7.84 10.51 2.08
C VAL A 45 -8.29 10.00 0.70
N TYR A 46 -7.55 10.38 -0.34
CA TYR A 46 -7.89 10.02 -1.72
C TYR A 46 -7.64 8.54 -1.98
N TYR A 47 -6.45 8.03 -1.65
CA TYR A 47 -6.12 6.61 -1.84
C TYR A 47 -6.96 5.69 -0.95
N GLY A 48 -7.28 6.10 0.27
CA GLY A 48 -8.17 5.38 1.15
C GLY A 48 -9.57 5.23 0.56
N GLN A 49 -10.10 6.30 -0.06
CA GLN A 49 -11.40 6.25 -0.72
C GLN A 49 -11.39 5.26 -1.89
N PHE A 50 -10.33 5.25 -2.71
CA PHE A 50 -10.16 4.27 -3.78
C PHE A 50 -10.06 2.83 -3.26
N ILE A 51 -9.27 2.59 -2.20
CA ILE A 51 -9.17 1.28 -1.56
C ILE A 51 -10.54 0.81 -1.05
N SER A 52 -11.31 1.69 -0.37
CA SER A 52 -12.66 1.37 0.08
C SER A 52 -13.60 1.02 -1.08
N MET A 53 -13.48 1.70 -2.23
CA MET A 53 -14.26 1.38 -3.43
C MET A 53 -13.86 0.02 -4.06
N TYR A 54 -12.57 -0.31 -4.08
CA TYR A 54 -12.08 -1.64 -4.47
C TYR A 54 -12.58 -2.74 -3.55
N MET A 55 -12.52 -2.54 -2.22
CA MET A 55 -13.04 -3.51 -1.24
C MET A 55 -14.52 -3.77 -1.41
N LYS A 56 -15.29 -2.73 -1.73
CA LYS A 56 -16.74 -2.81 -1.93
C LYS A 56 -17.13 -3.26 -3.35
N GLY A 57 -16.16 -3.42 -4.26
CA GLY A 57 -16.42 -3.79 -5.65
C GLY A 57 -17.24 -2.74 -6.42
N ILE A 58 -17.19 -1.47 -6.03
CA ILE A 58 -17.92 -0.39 -6.69
C ILE A 58 -17.08 0.12 -7.84
N PHE A 59 -17.68 0.19 -9.03
CA PHE A 59 -17.02 0.78 -10.20
C PHE A 59 -16.83 2.28 -10.00
N PHE A 60 -15.59 2.75 -10.16
CA PHE A 60 -15.22 4.16 -10.15
C PHE A 60 -14.35 4.45 -11.37
N LEU A 61 -14.39 5.70 -11.84
CA LEU A 61 -13.51 6.19 -12.88
C LEU A 61 -12.41 7.00 -12.20
N ASP A 62 -11.16 6.62 -12.46
CA ASP A 62 -9.98 7.31 -11.97
C ASP A 62 -9.20 7.87 -13.16
N ASP A 63 -9.10 9.21 -13.19
CA ASP A 63 -8.43 9.96 -14.23
C ASP A 63 -6.91 10.08 -13.98
N SER A 64 -6.39 9.60 -12.84
CA SER A 64 -5.03 9.90 -12.36
C SER A 64 -3.96 8.84 -12.67
N GLY A 65 -4.29 7.66 -13.19
CA GLY A 65 -3.25 6.70 -13.59
C GLY A 65 -3.70 5.27 -13.90
N PRO A 66 -2.73 4.37 -14.22
CA PRO A 66 -3.01 2.97 -14.48
C PRO A 66 -3.55 2.25 -13.23
N PRO A 67 -4.58 1.39 -13.37
CA PRO A 67 -5.35 0.81 -12.25
C PRO A 67 -4.55 -0.14 -11.34
N LEU A 68 -3.36 -0.57 -11.78
CA LEU A 68 -2.51 -1.51 -11.03
C LEU A 68 -2.03 -0.96 -9.68
N GLY A 69 -1.73 0.34 -9.61
CA GLY A 69 -1.25 0.96 -8.38
C GLY A 69 -2.30 0.89 -7.27
N HIS A 70 -3.54 1.28 -7.59
CA HIS A 70 -4.64 1.25 -6.64
C HIS A 70 -5.05 -0.18 -6.26
N MET A 71 -4.96 -1.15 -7.19
CA MET A 71 -5.17 -2.57 -6.87
C MET A 71 -4.12 -3.11 -5.90
N LEU A 72 -2.85 -2.74 -6.04
CA LEU A 72 -1.79 -3.16 -5.12
C LEU A 72 -1.98 -2.57 -3.71
N LEU A 73 -2.40 -1.30 -3.65
CA LEU A 73 -2.79 -0.66 -2.39
C LEU A 73 -4.01 -1.32 -1.76
N ALA A 74 -5.03 -1.67 -2.56
CA ALA A 74 -6.19 -2.41 -2.10
C ALA A 74 -5.80 -3.80 -1.57
N LEU A 75 -4.89 -4.51 -2.24
CA LEU A 75 -4.35 -5.77 -1.74
C LEU A 75 -3.61 -5.59 -0.41
N GLY A 76 -2.83 -4.51 -0.26
CA GLY A 76 -2.18 -4.15 1.00
C GLY A 76 -3.20 -3.90 2.13
N GLY A 77 -4.30 -3.20 1.82
CA GLY A 77 -5.43 -3.02 2.74
C GLY A 77 -6.14 -4.33 3.09
N TYR A 78 -6.25 -5.26 2.14
CA TYR A 78 -6.87 -6.56 2.37
C TYR A 78 -6.03 -7.39 3.33
N LEU A 79 -4.71 -7.40 3.13
CA LEU A 79 -3.76 -8.10 4.00
C LEU A 79 -3.67 -7.50 5.40
N SER A 80 -3.97 -6.21 5.57
CA SER A 80 -4.05 -5.56 6.88
C SER A 80 -5.42 -5.72 7.57
N GLY A 81 -6.40 -6.36 6.92
CA GLY A 81 -7.73 -6.62 7.48
C GLY A 81 -8.69 -5.42 7.40
N PHE A 82 -8.54 -4.56 6.39
CA PHE A 82 -9.41 -3.41 6.20
C PHE A 82 -10.70 -3.75 5.45
N ASP A 83 -11.85 -3.63 6.12
CA ASP A 83 -13.18 -3.96 5.56
C ASP A 83 -13.79 -2.87 4.63
N GLY A 84 -13.08 -1.78 4.33
CA GLY A 84 -13.60 -0.72 3.44
C GLY A 84 -14.72 0.15 4.04
N ASN A 85 -15.11 -0.08 5.30
CA ASN A 85 -16.19 0.65 5.99
C ASN A 85 -15.76 2.00 6.59
N PHE A 86 -14.50 2.39 6.44
CA PHE A 86 -14.02 3.68 6.91
C PHE A 86 -14.40 4.81 5.94
N MET A 87 -15.01 5.87 6.48
CA MET A 87 -15.42 7.07 5.74
C MET A 87 -14.29 8.09 5.72
N TRP A 88 -13.61 8.23 4.58
CA TRP A 88 -12.50 9.16 4.36
C TRP A 88 -13.00 10.58 4.08
N ASN A 89 -13.63 11.23 5.08
CA ASN A 89 -14.36 12.48 4.85
C ASN A 89 -13.49 13.75 5.03
N ARG A 90 -12.43 13.70 5.86
CA ARG A 90 -11.59 14.89 6.17
C ARG A 90 -10.13 14.55 6.46
N ILE A 91 -9.24 15.41 5.98
CA ILE A 91 -7.81 15.45 6.35
C ILE A 91 -7.72 15.78 7.85
N GLY A 92 -6.92 15.03 8.60
CA GLY A 92 -6.76 15.23 10.05
C GLY A 92 -7.73 14.44 10.93
N ALA A 93 -8.64 13.64 10.36
CA ALA A 93 -9.45 12.71 11.15
C ALA A 93 -8.54 11.67 11.84
N GLY A 94 -8.78 11.39 13.12
CA GLY A 94 -8.05 10.32 13.82
C GLY A 94 -8.43 8.96 13.24
N ARG A 95 -7.44 8.09 12.98
CA ARG A 95 -7.67 6.75 12.40
C ARG A 95 -8.59 5.85 13.25
N MET A 96 -8.78 6.16 14.53
CA MET A 96 -9.70 5.47 15.45
C MET A 96 -11.10 6.09 15.56
N GLN A 97 -11.39 7.19 14.86
CA GLN A 97 -12.63 7.98 15.03
C GLN A 97 -13.77 7.52 14.12
N GLY A 98 -13.80 6.23 13.79
CA GLY A 98 -14.87 5.60 13.00
C GLY A 98 -16.14 5.24 13.79
N THR A 99 -16.32 5.71 15.04
CA THR A 99 -17.51 5.33 15.83
C THR A 99 -18.17 6.43 16.66
N ILE A 100 -17.56 7.59 16.90
CA ILE A 100 -18.24 8.61 17.72
C ILE A 100 -17.75 10.01 17.38
N VAL A 101 -18.62 10.76 16.71
CA VAL A 101 -19.19 12.07 17.08
C VAL A 101 -19.51 12.82 15.78
N GLN A 102 -20.78 12.75 15.36
CA GLN A 102 -21.39 13.90 14.70
C GLN A 102 -21.50 15.01 15.74
N GLN A 103 -20.85 16.13 15.48
CA GLN A 103 -21.31 17.46 15.90
C GLN A 103 -20.78 18.50 14.91
#